data_AF-B7FPD1-F1
#
_entry.id   AF-B7FPD1-F1
#
_cell.length_a   1.000
_cell.length_b   1.000
_cell.length_c   1.000
_cell.angle_alpha   90.00
_cell.angle_beta   90.00
_cell.angle_gamma   90.00
#
_symmetry.space_group_name_H-M   'P 1'
#
loop_
_entity.id
_entity.type
_entity.pdbx_description
1 polymer ?
#
loop_
_entity_poly.entity_id
_entity_poly.type
_entity_poly.pdbx_seq_one_letter_code
_entity_poly.pdbx_strand_id
1 'polypeptide(L)'
;MKRSANFMDWHPAFACQKRMMCTCLQFALLLIACSIPESYCFHQFSYRKILMPLFVHNSRRDFVLKSPPVAIGTLWLTNAPSPANAMINFPDLSKTMTAQGPVNRRVGGLASKIRNIGSVMDELQRDLMQERWDLVESYPAQLRSFVPVFTTYTDSAFPSDAPTDKGLRVALRYEVGRFFASVERFKQAASRQALDEAYLAYSEMALHFDRYLRVGGLYTYYDDSISTEPYFQGIADDALVYSDPKTDPPFVRDLVILVRGPEKGKTGIIIGMYSDGTNKSVIKLDRYKGMREIRVVANDWVAKRLGEQDPDDVFLIPRKA
;
A
#
# COMPACT_ATOMS: atom_id res chain seq x y z
N MET A 1 13.35 -54.43 1.97
CA MET A 1 12.17 -53.54 2.12
C MET A 1 12.57 -52.13 1.70
N LYS A 2 12.24 -51.73 0.47
CA LYS A 2 12.59 -50.42 -0.12
C LYS A 2 11.39 -49.48 0.05
N ARG A 3 11.62 -48.27 0.59
CA ARG A 3 10.64 -47.18 0.66
C ARG A 3 10.70 -46.39 -0.65
N SER A 4 9.60 -46.32 -1.39
CA SER A 4 9.42 -45.39 -2.51
C SER A 4 8.66 -44.17 -2.03
N ALA A 5 9.21 -42.99 -2.31
CA ALA A 5 8.59 -41.69 -2.08
C ALA A 5 7.50 -41.45 -3.13
N ASN A 6 6.30 -41.06 -2.68
CA ASN A 6 5.25 -40.55 -3.57
C ASN A 6 5.47 -39.04 -3.76
N PHE A 7 5.89 -38.70 -4.97
CA PHE A 7 5.91 -37.36 -5.55
C PHE A 7 4.50 -37.08 -6.06
N MET A 8 3.83 -36.03 -5.57
CA MET A 8 2.51 -35.62 -6.04
C MET A 8 2.67 -34.49 -7.06
N ASP A 9 2.42 -34.82 -8.32
CA ASP A 9 2.34 -33.90 -9.44
C ASP A 9 1.14 -32.95 -9.30
N TRP A 10 1.39 -31.65 -9.41
CA TRP A 10 0.38 -30.62 -9.58
C TRP A 10 0.20 -30.35 -11.08
N HIS A 11 -0.95 -30.76 -11.64
CA HIS A 11 -1.36 -30.39 -13.00
C HIS A 11 -2.09 -29.02 -13.01
N PRO A 12 -1.76 -28.11 -13.95
CA PRO A 12 -2.55 -26.92 -14.19
C PRO A 12 -3.71 -27.21 -15.16
N ALA A 13 -4.94 -27.03 -14.69
CA ALA A 13 -6.14 -27.05 -15.51
C ALA A 13 -6.47 -25.63 -16.01
N PHE A 14 -5.91 -25.23 -17.16
CA PHE A 14 -6.47 -24.13 -17.97
C PHE A 14 -6.11 -24.32 -19.44
N ALA A 15 -6.95 -25.06 -20.17
CA ALA A 15 -7.07 -24.96 -21.62
C ALA A 15 -8.41 -25.55 -22.05
N CYS A 16 -9.41 -24.72 -22.40
CA CYS A 16 -10.29 -24.91 -23.56
C CYS A 16 -11.40 -23.84 -23.58
N GLN A 17 -11.13 -22.65 -24.13
CA GLN A 17 -12.20 -21.84 -24.75
C GLN A 17 -11.62 -20.89 -25.80
N LYS A 18 -11.11 -21.48 -26.88
CA LYS A 18 -10.84 -20.81 -28.16
C LYS A 18 -11.92 -21.26 -29.15
N ARG A 19 -12.94 -20.43 -29.38
CA ARG A 19 -13.68 -20.29 -30.65
C ARG A 19 -14.77 -19.23 -30.50
N MET A 20 -14.96 -18.46 -31.57
CA MET A 20 -15.90 -17.35 -31.76
C MET A 20 -15.45 -15.97 -31.27
N MET A 21 -14.46 -15.40 -31.96
CA MET A 21 -14.51 -13.98 -32.35
C MET A 21 -13.85 -13.82 -33.72
N CYS A 22 -14.66 -14.01 -34.76
CA CYS A 22 -14.33 -13.69 -36.13
C CYS A 22 -15.63 -13.25 -36.79
N THR A 23 -15.96 -11.97 -36.67
CA THR A 23 -16.92 -11.16 -37.47
C THR A 23 -17.44 -9.98 -36.63
N CYS A 24 -16.63 -8.95 -36.41
CA CYS A 24 -17.12 -7.61 -36.02
C CYS A 24 -16.10 -6.49 -36.32
N LEU A 25 -15.11 -6.75 -37.19
CA LEU A 25 -14.07 -5.78 -37.56
C LEU A 25 -14.22 -5.32 -39.02
N GLN A 26 -15.43 -4.92 -39.39
CA GLN A 26 -15.74 -4.47 -40.76
C GLN A 26 -16.72 -3.30 -40.86
N PHE A 27 -16.96 -2.55 -39.77
CA PHE A 27 -17.91 -1.43 -39.78
C PHE A 27 -17.40 -0.10 -39.18
N ALA A 28 -16.07 0.09 -39.07
CA ALA A 28 -15.49 1.30 -38.48
C ALA A 28 -14.46 1.99 -39.39
N LEU A 29 -14.68 1.99 -40.71
CA LEU A 29 -13.82 2.68 -41.70
C LEU A 29 -14.59 3.45 -42.79
N LEU A 30 -15.82 3.84 -42.51
CA LEU A 30 -16.56 4.85 -43.27
C LEU A 30 -17.31 5.73 -42.27
N LEU A 31 -16.80 6.94 -41.99
CA LEU A 31 -17.51 8.15 -41.53
C LEU A 31 -16.54 9.17 -40.89
N ILE A 32 -15.44 9.53 -41.56
CA ILE A 32 -14.77 10.82 -41.33
C ILE A 32 -14.35 11.38 -42.69
N ALA A 33 -15.34 11.87 -43.44
CA ALA A 33 -15.19 12.80 -44.55
C ALA A 33 -16.48 13.63 -44.62
N CYS A 34 -16.34 14.95 -44.76
CA CYS A 34 -17.33 16.01 -44.48
C CYS A 34 -17.36 16.36 -42.98
N SER A 35 -17.10 17.60 -42.53
CA SER A 35 -17.49 18.88 -43.12
C SER A 35 -16.56 20.00 -42.64
N ILE A 36 -16.01 20.76 -43.58
CA ILE A 36 -15.49 22.11 -43.37
C ILE A 36 -16.69 23.06 -43.34
N PRO A 37 -16.68 24.12 -42.51
CA PRO A 37 -16.81 25.44 -43.12
C PRO A 37 -15.77 26.45 -42.64
N GLU A 38 -15.26 27.18 -43.62
CA GLU A 38 -14.48 28.41 -43.53
C GLU A 38 -15.33 29.55 -42.92
N SER A 39 -14.76 30.37 -42.02
CA SER A 39 -14.89 31.84 -42.11
C SER A 39 -13.83 32.59 -41.26
N TYR A 40 -12.92 33.28 -41.96
CA TYR A 40 -12.33 34.62 -41.74
C TYR A 40 -12.29 35.26 -40.33
N CYS A 41 -11.10 35.73 -39.86
CA CYS A 41 -10.57 37.09 -40.14
C CYS A 41 -9.27 37.45 -39.38
N PHE A 42 -8.37 38.08 -40.14
CA PHE A 42 -7.22 38.95 -39.83
C PHE A 42 -6.99 39.51 -38.41
N HIS A 43 -5.74 39.44 -37.92
CA HIS A 43 -4.93 40.65 -37.64
C HIS A 43 -3.41 40.37 -37.59
N GLN A 44 -2.66 41.35 -38.10
CA GLN A 44 -1.21 41.44 -38.34
C GLN A 44 -0.33 41.57 -37.07
N PHE A 45 1.00 41.55 -37.32
CA PHE A 45 2.18 42.03 -36.58
C PHE A 45 3.09 40.89 -36.06
N SER A 46 4.42 40.91 -36.17
CA SER A 46 5.40 41.69 -36.94
C SER A 46 6.75 41.00 -36.72
N TYR A 47 7.59 40.96 -37.76
CA TYR A 47 8.92 40.35 -37.73
C TYR A 47 9.91 41.19 -36.90
N ARG A 48 10.78 40.53 -36.11
CA ARG A 48 12.14 41.02 -35.90
C ARG A 48 13.16 39.88 -35.80
N LYS A 49 13.98 39.81 -36.85
CA LYS A 49 15.30 39.17 -36.92
C LYS A 49 16.26 39.86 -35.95
N ILE A 50 17.09 39.09 -35.23
CA ILE A 50 18.44 39.52 -34.83
C ILE A 50 19.39 38.32 -35.01
N LEU A 51 20.47 38.57 -35.74
CA LEU A 51 21.62 37.70 -35.98
C LEU A 51 22.53 37.61 -34.73
N MET A 52 23.03 36.39 -34.47
CA MET A 52 24.45 35.95 -34.28
C MET A 52 25.53 36.99 -33.88
N PRO A 53 26.56 36.62 -33.07
CA PRO A 53 27.58 35.65 -33.52
C PRO A 53 28.23 34.70 -32.49
N LEU A 54 28.67 33.56 -33.06
CA LEU A 54 29.92 32.80 -32.86
C LEU A 54 30.79 33.06 -31.62
N PHE A 55 31.04 31.98 -30.87
CA PHE A 55 32.38 31.70 -30.36
C PHE A 55 32.72 30.22 -30.55
N VAL A 56 33.90 30.00 -31.15
CA VAL A 56 34.53 28.72 -31.45
C VAL A 56 35.58 28.45 -30.37
N HIS A 57 35.57 27.29 -29.71
CA HIS A 57 36.84 26.60 -29.44
C HIS A 57 36.71 25.09 -29.26
N ASN A 58 37.61 24.40 -29.97
CA ASN A 58 37.84 22.97 -30.05
C ASN A 58 38.23 22.35 -28.70
N SER A 59 37.82 21.11 -28.44
CA SER A 59 38.81 20.05 -28.23
C SER A 59 38.24 18.64 -28.42
N ARG A 60 38.99 17.86 -29.19
CA ARG A 60 38.83 16.45 -29.54
C ARG A 60 38.71 15.54 -28.31
N ARG A 61 37.89 14.49 -28.44
CA ARG A 61 38.33 13.08 -28.37
C ARG A 61 37.20 12.15 -28.83
N ASP A 62 37.43 11.56 -30.00
CA ASP A 62 36.64 10.46 -30.53
C ASP A 62 36.92 9.18 -29.73
N PHE A 63 35.87 8.53 -29.23
CA PHE A 63 35.90 7.10 -28.92
C PHE A 63 34.57 6.50 -29.37
N VAL A 64 34.60 5.86 -30.53
CA VAL A 64 33.48 5.15 -31.15
C VAL A 64 33.53 3.71 -30.67
N LEU A 65 32.57 3.30 -29.85
CA LEU A 65 32.19 1.90 -29.64
C LEU A 65 30.71 1.77 -29.96
N LYS A 66 30.43 1.25 -31.16
CA LYS A 66 29.10 0.88 -31.64
C LYS A 66 28.69 -0.42 -30.96
N SER A 67 27.63 -0.36 -30.17
CA SER A 67 26.82 -1.53 -29.79
C SER A 67 25.38 -1.30 -30.27
N PRO A 68 24.73 -2.28 -30.91
CA PRO A 68 23.38 -2.11 -31.43
C PRO A 68 22.33 -2.08 -30.30
N PRO A 69 21.23 -1.32 -30.45
CA PRO A 69 20.15 -1.33 -29.48
C PRO A 69 19.32 -2.61 -29.60
N VAL A 70 19.30 -3.42 -28.54
CA VAL A 70 18.32 -4.50 -28.35
C VAL A 70 17.03 -3.87 -27.85
N ALA A 71 16.05 -3.75 -28.74
CA ALA A 71 14.69 -3.33 -28.38
C ALA A 71 13.97 -4.47 -27.65
N ILE A 72 14.02 -4.46 -26.32
CA ILE A 72 13.14 -5.29 -25.48
C ILE A 72 11.86 -4.49 -25.26
N GLY A 73 10.83 -4.80 -26.06
CA GLY A 73 9.49 -4.29 -25.90
C GLY A 73 8.91 -4.73 -24.56
N THR A 74 8.96 -3.84 -23.57
CA THR A 74 8.26 -4.02 -22.30
C THR A 74 6.86 -3.44 -22.48
N LEU A 75 5.92 -4.30 -22.85
CA LEU A 75 4.50 -3.97 -22.90
C LEU A 75 3.98 -3.90 -21.45
N TRP A 76 4.05 -2.71 -20.85
CA TRP A 76 3.46 -2.47 -19.54
C TRP A 76 1.93 -2.47 -19.64
N LEU A 77 1.30 -3.36 -18.89
CA LEU A 77 -0.12 -3.35 -18.57
C LEU A 77 -0.46 -2.14 -17.70
N THR A 78 -0.55 -0.95 -18.30
CA THR A 78 -1.16 0.23 -17.65
C THR A 78 -2.65 0.18 -17.96
N ASN A 79 -3.43 -0.50 -17.12
CA ASN A 79 -4.89 -0.30 -16.94
C ASN A 79 -5.40 -1.27 -15.85
N ALA A 80 -4.87 -1.13 -14.63
CA ALA A 80 -5.65 -1.55 -13.47
C ALA A 80 -6.63 -0.41 -13.17
N PRO A 81 -7.96 -0.65 -13.13
CA PRO A 81 -8.91 0.39 -12.77
C PRO A 81 -8.56 0.93 -11.37
N SER A 82 -8.43 2.24 -11.26
CA SER A 82 -8.28 2.92 -9.97
C SER A 82 -9.46 2.52 -9.09
N PRO A 83 -9.23 1.88 -7.92
CA PRO A 83 -10.32 1.52 -7.02
C PRO A 83 -10.75 2.78 -6.29
N ALA A 84 -11.62 3.56 -6.93
CA ALA A 84 -12.38 4.60 -6.25
C ALA A 84 -13.22 3.95 -5.15
N ASN A 85 -12.75 4.06 -3.90
CA ASN A 85 -13.49 3.98 -2.63
C ASN A 85 -14.81 3.20 -2.64
N ALA A 86 -14.81 1.94 -3.08
CA ALA A 86 -15.86 1.00 -2.69
C ALA A 86 -15.59 0.59 -1.23
N MET A 87 -15.72 1.53 -0.30
CA MET A 87 -15.97 1.18 1.09
C MET A 87 -17.34 0.49 1.08
N ILE A 88 -17.32 -0.84 1.00
CA ILE A 88 -18.45 -1.65 1.42
C ILE A 88 -18.78 -1.15 2.83
N ASN A 89 -19.92 -0.50 2.99
CA ASN A 89 -20.43 -0.11 4.31
C ASN A 89 -20.67 -1.40 5.08
N PHE A 90 -19.65 -1.85 5.79
CA PHE A 90 -19.78 -2.97 6.70
C PHE A 90 -20.70 -2.51 7.83
N PRO A 91 -21.79 -3.24 8.13
CA PRO A 91 -22.55 -2.98 9.35
C PRO A 91 -21.58 -3.03 10.54
N ASP A 92 -21.85 -2.20 11.55
CA ASP A 92 -21.06 -2.09 12.78
C ASP A 92 -20.92 -3.46 13.47
N LEU A 93 -19.89 -4.22 13.07
CA LEU A 93 -19.62 -5.60 13.47
C LEU A 93 -19.26 -5.71 14.96
N SER A 94 -18.95 -4.58 15.61
CA SER A 94 -18.68 -4.52 17.05
C SER A 94 -19.88 -5.02 17.88
N LYS A 95 -21.11 -4.77 17.40
CA LYS A 95 -22.34 -5.16 18.12
C LYS A 95 -22.72 -6.63 17.98
N THR A 96 -22.16 -7.35 17.00
CA THR A 96 -22.55 -8.74 16.70
C THR A 96 -21.59 -9.79 17.28
N MET A 97 -20.47 -9.40 17.90
CA MET A 97 -19.45 -10.35 18.38
C MET A 97 -19.66 -10.87 19.81
N THR A 98 -20.76 -10.56 20.49
CA THR A 98 -20.99 -10.94 21.90
C THR A 98 -21.44 -12.39 22.15
N ALA A 99 -21.56 -13.22 21.11
CA ALA A 99 -21.90 -14.65 21.26
C ALA A 99 -20.73 -15.56 20.88
N GLN A 100 -19.64 -15.53 21.67
CA GLN A 100 -18.53 -16.47 21.49
C GLN A 100 -18.90 -17.84 22.10
N GLY A 101 -19.19 -18.81 21.23
CA GLY A 101 -19.24 -20.23 21.60
C GLY A 101 -17.87 -20.76 22.07
N PRO A 102 -17.78 -22.04 22.47
CA PRO A 102 -16.56 -22.62 23.03
C PRO A 102 -15.36 -22.46 22.09
N VAL A 103 -14.33 -21.75 22.57
CA VAL A 103 -13.12 -21.40 21.80
C VAL A 103 -12.33 -22.66 21.45
N ASN A 104 -12.28 -23.00 20.15
CA ASN A 104 -11.49 -24.12 19.66
C ASN A 104 -10.00 -23.82 19.82
N ARG A 105 -9.30 -24.54 20.71
CA ARG A 105 -7.88 -24.34 21.05
C ARG A 105 -6.94 -24.34 19.83
N ARG A 106 -7.30 -24.99 18.71
CA ARG A 106 -6.51 -24.99 17.47
C ARG A 106 -6.45 -23.61 16.80
N VAL A 107 -7.51 -22.81 16.93
CA VAL A 107 -7.59 -21.47 16.34
C VAL A 107 -6.60 -20.51 17.03
N GLY A 108 -6.35 -20.71 18.33
CA GLY A 108 -5.40 -19.89 19.09
C GLY A 108 -3.97 -19.93 18.55
N GLY A 109 -3.50 -21.09 18.07
CA GLY A 109 -2.17 -21.23 17.47
C GLY A 109 -2.04 -20.48 16.14
N LEU A 110 -3.08 -20.51 15.30
CA LEU A 110 -3.11 -19.78 14.02
C LEU A 110 -3.20 -18.27 14.24
N ALA A 111 -4.05 -17.82 15.16
CA ALA A 111 -4.15 -16.42 15.55
C ALA A 111 -2.79 -15.86 16.03
N SER A 112 -2.09 -16.61 16.88
CA SER A 112 -0.73 -16.23 17.32
C SER A 112 0.25 -16.13 16.16
N LYS A 113 0.23 -17.08 15.21
CA LYS A 113 1.09 -17.03 14.02
C LYS A 113 0.80 -15.81 13.15
N ILE A 114 -0.47 -15.44 12.98
CA ILE A 114 -0.86 -14.24 12.24
C ILE A 114 -0.36 -12.99 12.96
N ARG A 115 -0.54 -12.88 14.29
CA ARG A 115 -0.02 -11.75 15.06
C ARG A 115 1.51 -11.62 14.97
N ASN A 116 2.22 -12.74 14.92
CA ASN A 116 3.69 -12.74 14.75
C ASN A 116 4.15 -12.15 13.41
N ILE A 117 3.29 -12.09 12.38
CA ILE A 117 3.59 -11.36 11.14
C ILE A 117 3.82 -9.88 11.42
N GLY A 118 3.17 -9.31 12.44
CA GLY A 118 3.40 -7.93 12.88
C GLY A 118 4.86 -7.69 13.27
N SER A 119 5.50 -8.64 13.96
CA SER A 119 6.93 -8.54 14.29
C SER A 119 7.82 -8.56 13.04
N VAL A 120 7.49 -9.41 12.07
CA VAL A 120 8.22 -9.45 10.77
C VAL A 120 8.06 -8.12 10.01
N MET A 121 6.86 -7.56 10.01
CA MET A 121 6.57 -6.26 9.39
C MET A 121 7.28 -5.10 10.10
N ASP A 122 7.49 -5.20 11.41
CA ASP A 122 8.23 -4.21 12.19
C ASP A 122 9.74 -4.28 11.92
N GLU A 123 10.30 -5.49 11.86
CA GLU A 123 11.69 -5.70 11.46
C GLU A 123 11.93 -5.19 10.03
N LEU A 124 11.01 -5.49 9.10
CA LEU A 124 11.04 -4.99 7.73
C LEU A 124 11.04 -3.45 7.70
N GLN A 125 10.17 -2.78 8.47
CA GLN A 125 10.17 -1.32 8.52
C GLN A 125 11.51 -0.76 8.95
N ARG A 126 12.07 -1.31 10.03
CA ARG A 126 13.37 -0.87 10.56
C ARG A 126 14.45 -1.00 9.49
N ASP A 127 14.53 -2.15 8.83
CA ASP A 127 15.56 -2.44 7.85
C ASP A 127 15.38 -1.58 6.59
N LEU A 128 14.13 -1.27 6.21
CA LEU A 128 13.80 -0.32 5.14
C LEU A 128 14.18 1.13 5.50
N MET A 129 13.99 1.54 6.76
CA MET A 129 14.44 2.85 7.27
C MET A 129 15.96 2.99 7.29
N GLN A 130 16.67 1.88 7.47
CA GLN A 130 18.13 1.82 7.43
C GLN A 130 18.69 1.50 6.04
N GLU A 131 17.82 1.36 5.04
CA GLU A 131 18.18 1.06 3.64
C GLU A 131 19.07 -0.20 3.52
N ARG A 132 18.81 -1.18 4.37
CA ARG A 132 19.49 -2.48 4.39
C ARG A 132 18.92 -3.41 3.34
N TRP A 133 19.19 -3.10 2.07
CA TRP A 133 18.66 -3.84 0.93
C TRP A 133 19.00 -5.33 0.96
N ASP A 134 20.16 -5.69 1.51
CA ASP A 134 20.60 -7.08 1.76
C ASP A 134 19.58 -7.89 2.56
N LEU A 135 18.94 -7.27 3.55
CA LEU A 135 17.90 -7.89 4.36
C LEU A 135 16.53 -7.74 3.72
N VAL A 136 16.22 -6.53 3.23
CA VAL A 136 14.90 -6.16 2.69
C VAL A 136 14.46 -7.10 1.56
N GLU A 137 15.37 -7.55 0.70
CA GLU A 137 15.07 -8.45 -0.42
C GLU A 137 14.55 -9.84 0.01
N SER A 138 14.84 -10.28 1.23
CA SER A 138 14.45 -11.60 1.73
C SER A 138 13.01 -11.66 2.27
N TYR A 139 12.48 -10.54 2.76
CA TYR A 139 11.17 -10.47 3.41
C TYR A 139 9.99 -10.91 2.52
N PRO A 140 9.91 -10.58 1.21
CA PRO A 140 8.82 -11.06 0.37
C PRO A 140 8.64 -12.58 0.37
N ALA A 141 9.74 -13.34 0.38
CA ALA A 141 9.69 -14.80 0.43
C ALA A 141 9.19 -15.30 1.80
N GLN A 142 9.66 -14.68 2.89
CA GLN A 142 9.21 -14.97 4.24
C GLN A 142 7.71 -14.68 4.42
N LEU A 143 7.25 -13.49 3.99
CA LEU A 143 5.84 -13.10 4.08
C LEU A 143 4.94 -14.03 3.27
N ARG A 144 5.35 -14.44 2.07
CA ARG A 144 4.62 -15.43 1.25
C ARG A 144 4.42 -16.78 1.94
N SER A 145 5.33 -17.18 2.83
CA SER A 145 5.17 -18.44 3.55
C SER A 145 3.94 -18.47 4.47
N PHE A 146 3.37 -17.30 4.80
CA PHE A 146 2.17 -17.18 5.62
C PHE A 146 0.85 -17.31 4.84
N VAL A 147 0.84 -17.41 3.51
CA VAL A 147 -0.40 -17.59 2.71
C VAL A 147 -1.26 -18.75 3.25
N PRO A 148 -0.73 -19.96 3.49
CA PRO A 148 -1.53 -21.07 4.02
C PRO A 148 -2.09 -20.80 5.43
N VAL A 149 -1.38 -19.99 6.23
CA VAL A 149 -1.81 -19.62 7.59
C VAL A 149 -3.05 -18.73 7.53
N PHE A 150 -3.06 -17.71 6.66
CA PHE A 150 -4.22 -16.85 6.45
C PHE A 150 -5.44 -17.63 5.96
N THR A 151 -5.26 -18.50 4.96
CA THR A 151 -6.36 -19.32 4.43
C THR A 151 -6.93 -20.24 5.51
N THR A 152 -6.07 -20.98 6.20
CA THR A 152 -6.51 -21.93 7.24
C THR A 152 -7.19 -21.22 8.41
N TYR A 153 -6.69 -20.06 8.83
CA TYR A 153 -7.34 -19.26 9.87
C TYR A 153 -8.72 -18.79 9.42
N THR A 154 -8.82 -18.21 8.23
CA THR A 154 -10.09 -17.67 7.71
C THR A 154 -11.17 -18.75 7.61
N ASP A 155 -10.80 -19.94 7.14
CA ASP A 155 -11.74 -21.06 7.00
C ASP A 155 -12.13 -21.67 8.35
N SER A 156 -11.19 -21.70 9.32
CA SER A 156 -11.45 -22.27 10.65
C SER A 156 -12.14 -21.32 11.62
N ALA A 157 -11.93 -20.01 11.49
CA ALA A 157 -12.56 -18.98 12.32
C ALA A 157 -14.04 -18.79 11.96
N PHE A 158 -14.40 -19.00 10.68
CA PHE A 158 -15.75 -18.85 10.17
C PHE A 158 -16.16 -20.11 9.40
N PRO A 159 -16.42 -21.24 10.08
CA PRO A 159 -16.67 -22.52 9.41
C PRO A 159 -18.11 -22.66 8.91
N SER A 160 -19.05 -21.80 9.34
CA SER A 160 -20.46 -22.00 9.03
C SER A 160 -20.84 -21.50 7.62
N ASP A 161 -21.95 -22.01 7.11
CA ASP A 161 -22.54 -21.56 5.84
C ASP A 161 -23.47 -20.36 5.99
N ALA A 162 -23.55 -19.78 7.19
CA ALA A 162 -24.33 -18.58 7.45
C ALA A 162 -23.90 -17.45 6.49
N PRO A 163 -24.83 -16.63 5.98
CA PRO A 163 -24.51 -15.52 5.09
C PRO A 163 -23.47 -14.54 5.69
N THR A 164 -23.51 -14.35 7.02
CA THR A 164 -22.54 -13.52 7.76
C THR A 164 -21.12 -14.06 7.66
N ASP A 165 -20.93 -15.34 7.96
CA ASP A 165 -19.62 -16.00 7.89
C ASP A 165 -19.08 -16.02 6.46
N LYS A 166 -19.96 -16.26 5.47
CA LYS A 166 -19.60 -16.15 4.05
C LYS A 166 -19.10 -14.76 3.70
N GLY A 167 -19.80 -13.71 4.13
CA GLY A 167 -19.40 -12.33 3.93
C GLY A 167 -18.04 -12.02 4.57
N LEU A 168 -17.82 -12.45 5.81
CA LEU A 168 -16.56 -12.26 6.54
C LEU A 168 -15.39 -12.99 5.88
N ARG A 169 -15.58 -14.25 5.42
CA ARG A 169 -14.54 -14.97 4.66
C ARG A 169 -14.15 -14.24 3.38
N VAL A 170 -15.13 -13.69 2.65
CA VAL A 170 -14.87 -12.92 1.42
C VAL A 170 -14.09 -11.65 1.75
N ALA A 171 -14.49 -10.88 2.76
CA ALA A 171 -13.79 -9.67 3.19
C ALA A 171 -12.36 -9.96 3.62
N LEU A 172 -12.14 -10.99 4.43
CA LEU A 172 -10.80 -11.40 4.87
C LEU A 172 -9.91 -11.84 3.72
N ARG A 173 -10.44 -12.63 2.78
CA ARG A 173 -9.69 -13.04 1.58
C ARG A 173 -9.37 -11.86 0.66
N TYR A 174 -10.25 -10.86 0.60
CA TYR A 174 -9.98 -9.62 -0.12
C TYR A 174 -8.79 -8.86 0.48
N GLU A 175 -8.76 -8.66 1.80
CA GLU A 175 -7.63 -8.01 2.47
C GLU A 175 -6.33 -8.81 2.32
N VAL A 176 -6.38 -10.14 2.42
CA VAL A 176 -5.22 -11.02 2.16
C VAL A 176 -4.71 -10.88 0.72
N GLY A 177 -5.61 -10.87 -0.27
CA GLY A 177 -5.23 -10.70 -1.67
C GLY A 177 -4.56 -9.34 -1.91
N ARG A 178 -5.08 -8.27 -1.31
CA ARG A 178 -4.49 -6.93 -1.38
C ARG A 178 -3.11 -6.86 -0.69
N PHE A 179 -2.99 -7.45 0.50
CA PHE A 179 -1.71 -7.57 1.21
C PHE A 179 -0.64 -8.23 0.34
N PHE A 180 -0.93 -9.40 -0.25
CA PHE A 180 0.05 -10.11 -1.07
C PHE A 180 0.28 -9.46 -2.44
N ALA A 181 -0.68 -8.73 -3.00
CA ALA A 181 -0.44 -7.90 -4.16
C ALA A 181 0.58 -6.78 -3.85
N SER A 182 0.51 -6.18 -2.66
CA SER A 182 1.49 -5.20 -2.20
C SER A 182 2.84 -5.83 -1.87
N VAL A 183 2.90 -7.08 -1.38
CA VAL A 183 4.16 -7.85 -1.25
C VAL A 183 4.87 -7.99 -2.60
N GLU A 184 4.13 -8.20 -3.70
CA GLU A 184 4.74 -8.28 -5.03
C GLU A 184 5.30 -6.95 -5.51
N ARG A 185 4.55 -5.86 -5.30
CA ARG A 185 5.04 -4.51 -5.61
C ARG A 185 6.29 -4.19 -4.78
N PHE A 186 6.28 -4.56 -3.49
CA PHE A 186 7.41 -4.38 -2.60
C PHE A 186 8.64 -5.14 -3.09
N LYS A 187 8.48 -6.41 -3.50
CA LYS A 187 9.58 -7.20 -4.09
C LYS A 187 10.19 -6.51 -5.31
N GLN A 188 9.37 -5.98 -6.22
CA GLN A 188 9.83 -5.27 -7.40
C GLN A 188 10.55 -3.97 -7.05
N ALA A 189 10.02 -3.19 -6.10
CA ALA A 189 10.64 -1.97 -5.61
C ALA A 189 11.99 -2.26 -4.93
N ALA A 190 12.04 -3.26 -4.05
CA ALA A 190 13.26 -3.69 -3.36
C ALA A 190 14.36 -4.14 -4.33
N SER A 191 14.02 -4.92 -5.37
CA SER A 191 14.99 -5.36 -6.38
C SER A 191 15.60 -4.21 -7.21
N ARG A 192 14.88 -3.08 -7.29
CA ARG A 192 15.34 -1.85 -7.95
C ARG A 192 15.94 -0.85 -6.96
N GLN A 193 15.90 -1.18 -5.67
CA GLN A 193 16.25 -0.29 -4.56
C GLN A 193 15.51 1.06 -4.65
N ALA A 194 14.27 1.04 -5.13
CA ALA A 194 13.42 2.21 -5.30
C ALA A 194 12.73 2.53 -3.96
N LEU A 195 13.37 3.38 -3.16
CA LEU A 195 12.96 3.64 -1.77
C LEU A 195 11.52 4.13 -1.62
N ASP A 196 11.11 5.12 -2.42
CA ASP A 196 9.77 5.70 -2.35
C ASP A 196 8.69 4.66 -2.70
N GLU A 197 8.94 3.85 -3.75
CA GLU A 197 8.04 2.77 -4.15
C GLU A 197 7.98 1.66 -3.09
N ALA A 198 9.11 1.37 -2.44
CA ALA A 198 9.18 0.37 -1.38
C ALA A 198 8.39 0.83 -0.15
N TYR A 199 8.47 2.10 0.24
CA TYR A 199 7.63 2.66 1.31
C TYR A 199 6.16 2.63 0.97
N LEU A 200 5.79 3.05 -0.25
CA LEU A 200 4.41 3.02 -0.66
C LEU A 200 3.85 1.60 -0.61
N ALA A 201 4.57 0.62 -1.17
CA ALA A 201 4.16 -0.79 -1.11
C ALA A 201 4.12 -1.31 0.34
N TYR A 202 5.08 -0.94 1.19
CA TYR A 202 5.06 -1.28 2.62
C TYR A 202 3.85 -0.71 3.34
N SER A 203 3.49 0.54 3.07
CA SER A 203 2.32 1.19 3.68
C SER A 203 1.01 0.49 3.31
N GLU A 204 0.88 0.03 2.06
CA GLU A 204 -0.28 -0.76 1.63
C GLU A 204 -0.32 -2.13 2.31
N MET A 205 0.83 -2.81 2.43
CA MET A 205 0.91 -4.07 3.19
C MET A 205 0.47 -3.85 4.64
N ALA A 206 1.03 -2.85 5.33
CA ALA A 206 0.70 -2.55 6.71
C ALA A 206 -0.80 -2.24 6.89
N LEU A 207 -1.37 -1.44 5.98
CA LEU A 207 -2.79 -1.08 5.99
C LEU A 207 -3.71 -2.30 5.83
N HIS A 208 -3.44 -3.14 4.83
CA HIS A 208 -4.29 -4.32 4.56
C HIS A 208 -4.13 -5.38 5.65
N PHE A 209 -2.94 -5.49 6.25
CA PHE A 209 -2.72 -6.35 7.41
C PHE A 209 -3.48 -5.85 8.65
N ASP A 210 -3.43 -4.55 8.98
CA ASP A 210 -4.20 -3.94 10.07
C ASP A 210 -5.71 -4.20 9.90
N ARG A 211 -6.25 -3.95 8.70
CA ARG A 211 -7.65 -4.23 8.38
C ARG A 211 -8.01 -5.69 8.54
N TYR A 212 -7.15 -6.60 8.10
CA TYR A 212 -7.33 -8.04 8.31
C TYR A 212 -7.41 -8.37 9.80
N LEU A 213 -6.52 -7.81 10.63
CA LEU A 213 -6.53 -8.03 12.08
C LEU A 213 -7.83 -7.52 12.73
N ARG A 214 -8.35 -6.35 12.28
CA ARG A 214 -9.66 -5.84 12.72
C ARG A 214 -10.77 -6.80 12.29
N VAL A 215 -10.98 -7.01 11.00
CA VAL A 215 -12.10 -7.84 10.51
C VAL A 215 -12.04 -9.27 11.06
N GLY A 216 -10.84 -9.80 11.30
CA GLY A 216 -10.62 -11.14 11.83
C GLY A 216 -10.79 -11.27 13.35
N GLY A 217 -11.10 -10.17 14.07
CA GLY A 217 -11.21 -10.17 15.53
C GLY A 217 -9.90 -10.54 16.23
N LEU A 218 -8.76 -10.19 15.63
CA LEU A 218 -7.45 -10.60 16.12
C LEU A 218 -6.83 -9.60 17.09
N TYR A 219 -7.36 -8.38 17.20
CA TYR A 219 -7.01 -7.46 18.26
C TYR A 219 -7.57 -7.92 19.61
N THR A 220 -6.79 -7.76 20.67
CA THR A 220 -7.19 -8.12 22.04
C THR A 220 -8.15 -7.10 22.65
N TYR A 221 -8.07 -5.85 22.18
CA TYR A 221 -8.93 -4.77 22.61
C TYR A 221 -9.54 -4.16 21.36
N TYR A 222 -10.80 -3.80 21.39
CA TYR A 222 -11.29 -2.80 20.46
C TYR A 222 -11.24 -1.49 21.20
N ASP A 223 -10.54 -0.51 20.63
CA ASP A 223 -10.76 0.85 21.04
C ASP A 223 -12.05 1.30 20.34
N ASP A 224 -13.18 1.03 21.01
CA ASP A 224 -14.48 1.55 20.60
C ASP A 224 -14.56 3.07 20.82
N SER A 225 -13.48 3.72 21.28
CA SER A 225 -13.49 5.15 21.57
C SER A 225 -13.79 5.95 20.30
N ILE A 226 -15.06 6.36 20.29
CA ILE A 226 -15.53 7.72 20.07
C ILE A 226 -14.35 8.68 19.97
N SER A 227 -14.21 9.26 18.78
CA SER A 227 -13.34 10.38 18.42
C SER A 227 -12.68 11.09 19.62
N THR A 228 -11.36 11.29 19.56
CA THR A 228 -10.62 12.08 20.56
C THR A 228 -10.85 13.59 20.44
N GLU A 229 -11.42 14.05 19.32
CA GLU A 229 -11.65 15.46 19.01
C GLU A 229 -12.42 16.25 20.09
N PRO A 230 -13.47 15.70 20.75
CA PRO A 230 -14.16 16.37 21.85
C PRO A 230 -13.26 16.68 23.05
N TYR A 231 -12.22 15.87 23.32
CA TYR A 231 -11.29 16.16 24.43
C TYR A 231 -10.35 17.33 24.12
N PHE A 232 -10.23 17.72 22.85
CA PHE A 232 -9.46 18.88 22.42
C PHE A 232 -10.32 20.12 22.19
N GLN A 233 -11.62 20.06 22.47
CA GLN A 233 -12.48 21.24 22.41
C GLN A 233 -12.10 22.24 23.51
N GLY A 234 -11.70 23.44 23.11
CA GLY A 234 -11.27 24.50 24.03
C GLY A 234 -9.80 24.43 24.45
N ILE A 235 -9.06 23.40 24.05
CA ILE A 235 -7.60 23.40 24.14
C ILE A 235 -7.08 24.22 22.97
N ALA A 236 -6.26 25.22 23.26
CA ALA A 236 -5.64 26.04 22.23
C ALA A 236 -4.68 25.18 21.39
N ASP A 237 -4.65 25.41 20.07
CA ASP A 237 -3.88 24.57 19.14
C ASP A 237 -2.36 24.65 19.39
N ASP A 238 -1.89 25.68 20.10
CA ASP A 238 -0.51 25.86 20.55
C ASP A 238 -0.09 24.89 21.68
N ALA A 239 -1.05 24.25 22.36
CA ALA A 239 -0.77 23.21 23.35
C ALA A 239 -0.15 21.94 22.71
N LEU A 240 -0.34 21.75 21.41
CA LEU A 240 0.29 20.68 20.64
C LEU A 240 1.56 21.22 19.98
N VAL A 241 2.71 20.66 20.34
CA VAL A 241 4.01 21.13 19.81
C VAL A 241 4.28 20.47 18.45
N TYR A 242 4.00 21.18 17.36
CA TYR A 242 4.21 20.71 15.98
C TYR A 242 4.64 21.86 15.04
N SER A 243 5.25 21.53 13.90
CA SER A 243 5.60 22.52 12.87
C SER A 243 4.41 22.79 11.96
N ASP A 244 4.26 24.04 11.51
CA ASP A 244 3.14 24.42 10.62
C ASP A 244 3.21 23.59 9.32
N PRO A 245 2.19 22.74 9.02
CA PRO A 245 2.19 21.86 7.85
C PRO A 245 2.34 22.59 6.50
N LYS A 246 2.03 23.88 6.45
CA LYS A 246 2.19 24.69 5.22
C LYS A 246 3.65 25.06 4.95
N THR A 247 4.42 25.29 6.01
CA THR A 247 5.81 25.74 5.90
C THR A 247 6.78 24.57 5.94
N ASP A 248 6.47 23.55 6.74
CA ASP A 248 7.25 22.33 6.89
C ASP A 248 6.34 21.09 6.82
N PRO A 249 5.92 20.68 5.61
CA PRO A 249 5.07 19.52 5.45
C PRO A 249 5.78 18.24 5.90
N PRO A 250 5.07 17.28 6.50
CA PRO A 250 5.67 16.02 6.91
C PRO A 250 5.91 15.10 5.70
N PHE A 251 7.01 14.35 5.74
CA PHE A 251 7.41 13.36 4.74
C PHE A 251 7.43 11.95 5.32
N VAL A 252 7.59 10.94 4.46
CA VAL A 252 7.79 9.55 4.88
C VAL A 252 8.99 9.47 5.82
N ARG A 253 8.86 8.69 6.91
CA ARG A 253 9.78 8.57 8.06
C ARG A 253 9.67 9.66 9.12
N ASP A 254 8.93 10.74 8.87
CA ASP A 254 8.75 11.78 9.89
C ASP A 254 7.80 11.31 11.00
N LEU A 255 8.13 11.71 12.23
CA LEU A 255 7.25 11.61 13.37
C LEU A 255 6.19 12.70 13.29
N VAL A 256 4.94 12.32 13.49
CA VAL A 256 3.81 13.18 13.22
C VAL A 256 2.80 13.16 14.35
N ILE A 257 2.00 14.21 14.39
CA ILE A 257 0.79 14.31 15.21
C ILE A 257 -0.40 14.64 14.31
N LEU A 258 -1.54 14.03 14.64
CA LEU A 258 -2.80 14.37 13.99
C LEU A 258 -3.35 15.66 14.59
N VAL A 259 -3.42 16.72 13.79
CA VAL A 259 -3.90 18.04 14.24
C VAL A 259 -5.40 18.22 14.02
N ARG A 260 -6.04 17.32 13.25
CA ARG A 260 -7.46 17.37 12.88
C ARG A 260 -8.08 15.98 12.82
N GLY A 261 -9.41 15.96 12.80
CA GLY A 261 -10.21 14.76 12.59
C GLY A 261 -10.41 13.93 13.87
N PRO A 262 -10.99 12.74 13.72
CA PRO A 262 -11.48 11.98 14.87
C PRO A 262 -10.36 11.48 15.79
N GLU A 263 -9.13 11.47 15.32
CA GLU A 263 -7.95 10.96 16.04
C GLU A 263 -7.00 12.12 16.41
N LYS A 264 -7.51 13.37 16.52
CA LYS A 264 -6.71 14.55 16.90
C LYS A 264 -5.91 14.27 18.18
N GLY A 265 -4.65 14.70 18.18
CA GLY A 265 -3.69 14.52 19.27
C GLY A 265 -2.95 13.19 19.27
N LYS A 266 -3.37 12.18 18.48
CA LYS A 266 -2.61 10.93 18.37
C LYS A 266 -1.33 11.15 17.57
N THR A 267 -0.27 10.47 18.00
CA THR A 267 1.08 10.52 17.42
C THR A 267 1.40 9.26 16.66
N GLY A 268 2.39 9.34 15.76
CA GLY A 268 2.84 8.20 14.98
C GLY A 268 3.94 8.56 14.00
N ILE A 269 4.11 7.72 12.98
CA ILE A 269 5.10 7.90 11.90
C ILE A 269 4.43 7.77 10.54
N ILE A 270 4.79 8.64 9.59
CA ILE A 270 4.37 8.47 8.19
C ILE A 270 5.13 7.31 7.57
N ILE A 271 4.40 6.30 7.11
CA ILE A 271 4.96 5.13 6.44
C ILE A 271 4.72 5.12 4.93
N GLY A 272 3.90 6.03 4.41
CA GLY A 272 3.68 6.21 2.97
C GLY A 272 2.84 7.44 2.65
N MET A 273 3.00 7.97 1.44
CA MET A 273 2.21 9.07 0.90
C MET A 273 1.75 8.71 -0.51
N TYR A 274 0.47 8.92 -0.82
CA TYR A 274 -0.07 8.62 -2.14
C TYR A 274 0.25 9.76 -3.12
N SER A 275 0.89 9.43 -4.23
CA SER A 275 1.26 10.36 -5.31
C SER A 275 0.18 10.49 -6.41
N ASP A 276 -0.97 9.85 -6.23
CA ASP A 276 -2.10 9.82 -7.17
C ASP A 276 -2.97 11.08 -7.16
N GLY A 277 -2.53 12.14 -6.46
CA GLY A 277 -3.27 13.39 -6.28
C GLY A 277 -4.38 13.32 -5.23
N THR A 278 -4.56 12.20 -4.54
CA THR A 278 -5.57 12.10 -3.46
C THR A 278 -5.20 12.91 -2.21
N ASN A 279 -3.95 13.39 -2.11
CA ASN A 279 -3.42 14.13 -0.95
C ASN A 279 -3.66 13.38 0.37
N LYS A 280 -3.39 12.07 0.35
CA LYS A 280 -3.53 11.20 1.52
C LYS A 280 -2.18 10.63 1.95
N SER A 281 -2.02 10.53 3.26
CA SER A 281 -0.88 9.91 3.92
C SER A 281 -1.31 8.69 4.71
N VAL A 282 -0.43 7.70 4.76
CA VAL A 282 -0.59 6.49 5.56
C VAL A 282 0.28 6.62 6.80
N ILE A 283 -0.36 6.63 7.97
CA ILE A 283 0.28 6.83 9.26
C ILE A 283 0.16 5.55 10.06
N LYS A 284 1.29 5.16 10.64
CA LYS A 284 1.37 4.14 11.68
C LYS A 284 1.32 4.85 13.02
N LEU A 285 0.19 4.73 13.71
CA LEU A 285 0.01 5.34 15.03
C LEU A 285 0.83 4.60 16.09
N ASP A 286 1.25 5.34 17.12
CA ASP A 286 1.94 4.79 18.27
C ASP A 286 1.10 3.72 18.97
N ARG A 287 1.76 2.75 19.60
CA ARG A 287 1.05 1.61 20.18
C ARG A 287 0.16 2.05 21.33
N TYR A 288 -1.10 1.67 21.26
CA TYR A 288 -2.05 1.82 22.38
C TYR A 288 -2.50 0.44 22.85
N LYS A 289 -2.26 0.13 24.14
CA LYS A 289 -2.59 -1.17 24.75
C LYS A 289 -2.05 -2.38 23.95
N GLY A 290 -0.84 -2.23 23.40
CA GLY A 290 -0.17 -3.27 22.60
C GLY A 290 -0.70 -3.42 21.17
N MET A 291 -1.64 -2.57 20.75
CA MET A 291 -2.19 -2.55 19.40
C MET A 291 -1.51 -1.47 18.59
N ARG A 292 -1.38 -1.75 17.30
CA ARG A 292 -0.73 -0.89 16.32
C ARG A 292 -1.73 -0.64 15.23
N GLU A 293 -2.04 0.63 15.01
CA GLU A 293 -3.08 1.06 14.10
C GLU A 293 -2.50 1.75 12.88
N ILE A 294 -2.97 1.35 11.69
CA ILE A 294 -2.65 2.04 10.45
C ILE A 294 -3.85 2.87 9.99
N ARG A 295 -3.64 4.17 9.79
CA ARG A 295 -4.67 5.10 9.33
C ARG A 295 -4.28 5.73 8.01
N VAL A 296 -5.28 5.93 7.16
CA VAL A 296 -5.14 6.76 5.96
C VAL A 296 -5.88 8.07 6.24
N VAL A 297 -5.15 9.17 6.23
CA VAL A 297 -5.68 10.50 6.55
C VAL A 297 -5.33 11.50 5.46
N ALA A 298 -6.05 12.61 5.40
CA ALA A 298 -5.70 13.71 4.51
C ALA A 298 -4.39 14.38 4.97
N ASN A 299 -3.57 14.84 4.03
CA ASN A 299 -2.26 15.43 4.34
C ASN A 299 -2.36 16.67 5.23
N ASP A 300 -3.45 17.44 5.15
CA ASP A 300 -3.69 18.62 5.97
C ASP A 300 -4.07 18.30 7.43
N TRP A 301 -4.29 17.01 7.75
CA TRP A 301 -4.53 16.55 9.12
C TRP A 301 -3.24 16.22 9.86
N VAL A 302 -2.11 16.23 9.17
CA VAL A 302 -0.84 15.69 9.66
C VAL A 302 0.16 16.84 9.78
N ALA A 303 0.74 16.98 10.97
CA ALA A 303 1.83 17.91 11.20
C ALA A 303 3.06 17.14 11.70
N LYS A 304 4.25 17.62 11.34
CA LYS A 304 5.49 17.07 11.90
C LYS A 304 5.58 17.46 13.37
N ARG A 305 5.78 16.47 14.22
CA ARG A 305 5.84 16.66 15.68
C ARG A 305 7.18 17.27 16.05
N LEU A 306 7.17 18.28 16.92
CA LEU A 306 8.37 18.94 17.43
C LEU A 306 8.62 18.52 18.89
N GLY A 307 9.89 18.38 19.27
CA GLY A 307 10.30 18.06 20.65
C GLY A 307 10.96 16.68 20.80
N GLU A 308 11.46 16.42 22.01
CA GLU A 308 12.12 15.16 22.38
C GLU A 308 11.09 14.00 22.39
N GLN A 309 11.47 12.88 21.78
CA GLN A 309 10.60 11.71 21.66
C GLN A 309 11.38 10.44 21.90
N ASP A 310 10.71 9.51 22.57
CA ASP A 310 11.15 8.12 22.59
C ASP A 310 11.14 7.58 21.15
N PRO A 311 12.19 6.86 20.74
CA PRO A 311 12.21 6.23 19.44
C PRO A 311 11.04 5.23 19.32
N ASP A 312 10.41 5.14 18.14
CA ASP A 312 9.38 4.12 17.86
C ASP A 312 9.88 2.74 18.34
N ASP A 313 8.98 1.95 18.94
CA ASP A 313 9.25 0.58 19.40
C ASP A 313 10.00 -0.26 18.36
N VAL A 314 9.80 0.01 17.07
CA VAL A 314 10.52 -0.62 15.96
C VAL A 314 12.05 -0.53 16.13
N PHE A 315 12.54 0.58 16.67
CA PHE A 315 13.96 0.81 16.95
C PHE A 315 14.43 0.19 18.27
N LEU A 316 13.51 -0.13 19.17
CA LEU A 316 13.81 -0.79 20.44
C LEU A 316 13.95 -2.32 20.30
N ILE A 317 13.62 -2.88 19.13
CA ILE A 317 13.73 -4.33 18.87
C ILE A 317 15.20 -4.75 18.96
N PRO A 318 15.58 -5.63 19.92
CA PRO A 318 16.96 -6.10 20.06
C PRO A 318 17.45 -6.82 18.82
N ARG A 319 18.68 -6.56 18.40
CA ARG A 319 19.33 -7.34 17.35
C ARG A 319 19.81 -8.66 17.93
N LYS A 320 19.44 -9.77 17.28
CA LYS A 320 20.15 -11.04 17.50
C LYS A 320 21.52 -10.89 16.84
N ALA A 321 22.56 -10.82 17.66
CA ALA A 321 23.95 -10.83 17.22
C ALA A 321 24.34 -12.20 16.66
#